data_AF-A0A1J1HJY3-F1
#
_entry.id   AF-A0A1J1HJY3-F1
#
_cell.length_a   1.000
_cell.length_b   1.000
_cell.length_c   1.000
_cell.angle_alpha   90.00
_cell.angle_beta   90.00
_cell.angle_gamma   90.00
#
_symmetry.space_group_name_H-M   'P 1'
#
loop_
_entity.id
_entity.type
_entity.pdbx_description
1 polymer ?
#
loop_
_entity_poly.entity_id
_entity_poly.type
_entity_poly.pdbx_seq_one_letter_code
_entity_poly.pdbx_strand_id
1 'polypeptide(L)'
;MAQSKDSLLKSYNTRLKDDVKSMLENFEEIIKMAKGENEGSQLSKLTQCEQDAYEMQVRAANIVRAGESLLKLVSDIKQFLVLNDFHSVNDAISSSSSLYRATQQDRDHKLMNLRDEMAVDLYDLELEYYTGSI
;
A
#
# COMPACT_ATOMS: atom_id res chain seq x y z
N MET A 1 1.49 12.62 -3.47
CA MET A 1 1.46 11.15 -3.24
C MET A 1 0.12 10.66 -2.66
N ALA A 2 -0.50 11.33 -1.68
CA ALA A 2 -1.79 10.89 -1.09
C ALA A 2 -2.95 10.73 -2.10
N GLN A 3 -3.08 11.66 -3.07
CA GLN A 3 -4.14 11.63 -4.09
C GLN A 3 -4.10 10.38 -5.01
N SER A 4 -2.90 9.81 -5.21
CA SER A 4 -2.70 8.57 -5.99
C SER A 4 -3.11 7.34 -5.18
N LYS A 5 -2.84 7.32 -3.86
CA LYS A 5 -3.25 6.26 -2.93
C LYS A 5 -4.78 6.16 -2.84
N ASP A 6 -5.47 7.28 -2.66
CA ASP A 6 -6.94 7.28 -2.56
C ASP A 6 -7.61 6.84 -3.87
N SER A 7 -7.03 7.23 -5.01
CA SER A 7 -7.51 6.80 -6.32
C SER A 7 -7.33 5.29 -6.52
N LEU A 8 -6.21 4.73 -6.08
CA LEU A 8 -5.95 3.29 -6.12
C LEU A 8 -6.92 2.51 -5.23
N LEU A 9 -7.14 2.97 -3.98
CA LEU A 9 -8.10 2.34 -3.06
C LEU A 9 -9.54 2.40 -3.59
N LYS A 10 -9.92 3.49 -4.25
CA LYS A 10 -11.21 3.58 -4.96
C LYS A 10 -11.31 2.54 -6.08
N SER A 11 -10.25 2.39 -6.90
CA SER A 11 -10.21 1.38 -7.97
C SER A 11 -10.38 -0.04 -7.42
N TYR A 12 -9.73 -0.38 -6.30
CA TYR A 12 -9.90 -1.66 -5.62
C TYR A 12 -11.35 -1.88 -5.15
N ASN A 13 -11.98 -0.85 -4.59
CA ASN A 13 -13.38 -0.94 -4.14
C ASN A 13 -14.35 -1.13 -5.31
N THR A 14 -14.15 -0.40 -6.41
CA THR A 14 -14.94 -0.56 -7.64
C THR A 14 -14.82 -1.98 -8.17
N ARG A 15 -13.59 -2.48 -8.32
CA ARG A 15 -13.33 -3.84 -8.82
C ARG A 15 -13.99 -4.92 -7.94
N LEU A 16 -13.87 -4.80 -6.62
CA LEU A 16 -14.53 -5.70 -5.67
C LEU A 16 -16.05 -5.75 -5.89
N LYS A 17 -16.68 -4.58 -6.00
CA LYS A 17 -18.13 -4.47 -6.20
C LYS A 17 -18.55 -5.08 -7.53
N ASP A 18 -17.82 -4.76 -8.60
CA ASP A 18 -18.13 -5.24 -9.94
C ASP A 18 -18.00 -6.76 -10.05
N ASP A 19 -16.92 -7.34 -9.50
CA ASP A 19 -16.69 -8.79 -9.51
C ASP A 19 -17.75 -9.53 -8.67
N VAL A 20 -18.07 -9.06 -7.46
CA VAL A 20 -19.11 -9.67 -6.62
C VAL A 20 -20.49 -9.57 -7.26
N LYS A 21 -20.83 -8.41 -7.84
CA LYS A 21 -22.08 -8.21 -8.57
C LYS A 21 -22.17 -9.15 -9.77
N SER A 22 -21.10 -9.27 -10.54
CA SER A 22 -21.04 -10.17 -11.69
C SER A 22 -21.23 -11.63 -11.27
N MET A 23 -20.63 -12.07 -10.16
CA MET A 23 -20.82 -13.42 -9.64
C MET A 23 -22.29 -13.68 -9.28
N LEU A 24 -22.93 -12.74 -8.56
CA LEU A 24 -24.33 -12.85 -8.17
C LEU A 24 -25.26 -12.92 -9.39
N GLU A 25 -25.12 -11.98 -10.33
CA GLU A 25 -25.96 -11.91 -11.54
C GLU A 25 -25.82 -13.18 -12.40
N ASN A 26 -24.59 -13.67 -12.61
CA ASN A 26 -24.40 -14.92 -13.36
C ASN A 26 -25.01 -16.12 -12.62
N PHE A 27 -24.91 -16.18 -11.29
CA PHE A 27 -25.49 -17.26 -10.50
C PHE A 27 -27.03 -17.24 -10.54
N GLU A 28 -27.65 -16.08 -10.34
CA GLU A 28 -29.11 -15.94 -10.42
C GLU A 28 -29.66 -16.41 -11.77
N GLU A 29 -28.97 -16.07 -12.85
CA GLU A 29 -29.38 -16.44 -14.20
C GLU A 29 -29.20 -17.94 -14.47
N ILE A 30 -28.15 -18.58 -13.94
CA ILE A 30 -28.02 -20.05 -13.95
C ILE A 30 -29.22 -20.70 -13.24
N ILE A 31 -29.64 -20.16 -12.09
CA ILE A 31 -30.80 -20.68 -11.36
C ILE A 31 -32.10 -20.49 -12.13
N LYS A 32 -32.29 -19.34 -12.80
CA LYS A 32 -33.48 -19.09 -13.64
C LYS A 32 -33.59 -20.11 -14.78
N MET A 33 -32.48 -20.35 -15.50
CA MET A 33 -32.45 -21.34 -16.59
C MET A 33 -32.68 -22.76 -16.07
N ALA A 34 -32.08 -23.13 -14.93
CA ALA A 34 -32.25 -24.45 -14.34
C ALA A 34 -33.70 -24.78 -13.93
N LYS A 35 -34.52 -23.77 -13.64
CA LYS A 35 -35.94 -23.95 -13.30
C LYS A 35 -36.83 -24.25 -14.51
N GLY A 36 -36.36 -23.98 -15.74
CA GLY A 36 -37.12 -24.26 -16.95
C GLY A 36 -38.38 -23.40 -17.14
N GLU A 37 -38.48 -22.24 -16.48
CA GLU A 37 -39.63 -21.32 -16.51
C GLU A 37 -39.79 -20.57 -17.86
N ASN A 38 -39.19 -21.08 -18.95
CA ASN A 38 -39.26 -20.43 -20.26
C ASN A 38 -40.55 -20.83 -21.01
N GLU A 39 -41.70 -20.48 -20.44
CA GLU A 39 -43.04 -20.85 -20.94
C GLU A 39 -43.44 -20.14 -22.26
N GLY A 40 -42.60 -19.23 -22.77
CA GLY A 40 -42.88 -18.43 -23.98
C GLY A 40 -42.02 -18.76 -25.22
N SER A 41 -41.11 -19.73 -25.15
CA SER A 41 -40.19 -20.00 -26.26
C SER A 41 -40.91 -20.70 -27.43
N GLN A 42 -40.80 -20.12 -28.63
CA GLN A 42 -41.28 -20.73 -29.88
C GLN A 42 -40.30 -21.81 -30.43
N LEU A 43 -39.17 -22.05 -29.76
CA LEU A 43 -38.21 -23.08 -30.15
C LEU A 43 -38.67 -24.48 -29.72
N SER A 44 -38.17 -25.48 -30.44
CA SER A 44 -38.22 -26.87 -30.00
C SER A 44 -37.57 -27.02 -28.62
N LYS A 45 -38.21 -27.79 -27.73
CA LYS A 45 -37.70 -28.06 -26.38
C LYS A 45 -36.25 -28.54 -26.38
N LEU A 46 -35.87 -29.39 -27.35
CA LEU A 46 -34.51 -29.92 -27.45
C LEU A 46 -33.50 -28.79 -27.73
N THR A 47 -33.84 -27.90 -28.66
CA THR A 47 -32.98 -26.77 -29.03
C THR A 47 -32.86 -25.76 -27.89
N GLN A 48 -33.95 -25.51 -27.16
CA GLN A 48 -33.92 -24.65 -25.97
C GLN A 48 -33.01 -25.22 -24.88
N CYS A 49 -33.10 -26.53 -24.59
CA CYS A 49 -32.24 -27.16 -23.58
C CYS A 49 -30.75 -27.07 -23.93
N GLU A 50 -30.39 -27.24 -25.21
CA GLU A 50 -29.00 -27.08 -25.65
C GLU A 50 -28.51 -25.64 -25.51
N GLN A 51 -29.34 -24.66 -25.91
CA GLN A 51 -29.02 -23.25 -25.75
C GLN A 51 -28.81 -22.87 -24.28
N ASP A 52 -29.73 -23.26 -23.40
CA ASP A 52 -29.65 -22.98 -21.96
C ASP A 52 -28.39 -23.62 -21.36
N ALA A 53 -28.03 -24.84 -21.79
CA ALA A 53 -26.81 -25.50 -21.33
C ALA A 53 -25.54 -24.73 -21.71
N TYR A 54 -25.44 -24.23 -22.95
CA TYR A 54 -24.31 -23.40 -23.38
C TYR A 54 -24.25 -22.08 -22.61
N GLU A 55 -25.40 -21.43 -22.40
CA GLU A 55 -25.46 -20.17 -21.67
C GLU A 55 -25.06 -20.37 -20.19
N MET A 56 -25.55 -21.42 -19.54
CA MET A 56 -25.16 -21.79 -18.18
C MET A 56 -23.65 -22.02 -18.06
N GLN A 57 -23.01 -22.65 -19.05
CA GLN A 57 -21.55 -22.83 -19.07
C GLN A 57 -20.80 -21.49 -19.16
N VAL A 58 -21.23 -20.58 -20.04
CA VAL A 58 -20.62 -19.25 -20.17
C VAL A 58 -20.75 -18.47 -18.86
N ARG A 59 -21.93 -18.52 -18.22
CA ARG A 59 -22.16 -17.86 -16.94
C ARG A 59 -21.31 -18.45 -15.81
N ALA A 60 -21.16 -19.78 -15.77
CA ALA A 60 -20.25 -20.43 -14.82
C ALA A 60 -18.80 -19.99 -15.03
N ALA A 61 -18.34 -19.90 -16.29
CA ALA A 61 -17.01 -19.39 -16.62
C ALA A 61 -16.82 -17.92 -16.17
N ASN A 62 -17.85 -17.07 -16.32
CA ASN A 62 -17.82 -15.69 -15.83
C ASN A 62 -17.67 -15.61 -14.31
N ILE A 63 -18.34 -16.49 -13.55
CA ILE A 63 -18.19 -16.58 -12.09
C ILE A 63 -16.74 -16.92 -11.71
N VAL A 64 -16.14 -17.91 -12.38
CA VAL A 64 -14.75 -18.31 -12.14
C VAL A 64 -13.80 -17.14 -12.42
N ARG A 65 -13.99 -16.45 -13.56
CA ARG A 65 -13.17 -15.29 -13.94
C ARG A 65 -13.26 -14.15 -12.92
N ALA A 66 -14.45 -13.85 -12.42
CA ALA A 66 -14.63 -12.86 -11.35
C ALA A 66 -13.93 -13.30 -10.05
N GLY A 67 -13.99 -14.60 -9.71
CA GLY A 67 -13.24 -15.17 -8.59
C GLY A 67 -11.72 -15.02 -8.72
N GLU A 68 -11.16 -15.31 -9.90
CA GLU A 68 -9.73 -15.08 -10.18
C GLU A 68 -9.35 -13.61 -10.08
N SER A 69 -10.22 -12.72 -10.57
CA SER A 69 -10.04 -11.27 -10.44
C SER A 69 -9.97 -10.84 -8.97
N LEU A 70 -10.84 -11.37 -8.11
CA LEU A 70 -10.82 -11.13 -6.66
C LEU A 70 -9.55 -11.67 -5.99
N LEU A 71 -9.07 -12.84 -6.38
CA LEU A 71 -7.79 -13.38 -5.87
C LEU A 71 -6.62 -12.46 -6.21
N LYS A 72 -6.58 -11.93 -7.44
CA LYS A 72 -5.58 -10.94 -7.85
C LYS A 72 -5.71 -9.65 -7.04
N LEU A 73 -6.93 -9.16 -6.80
CA LEU A 73 -7.17 -7.99 -5.96
C LEU A 73 -6.62 -8.18 -4.53
N VAL A 74 -6.81 -9.36 -3.93
CA VAL A 74 -6.23 -9.68 -2.61
C VAL A 74 -4.70 -9.63 -2.65
N SER A 75 -4.08 -10.13 -3.71
CA SER A 75 -2.63 -10.05 -3.90
C SER A 75 -2.15 -8.59 -4.01
N ASP A 76 -2.84 -7.78 -4.80
CA ASP A 76 -2.52 -6.36 -4.99
C ASP A 76 -2.59 -5.59 -3.66
N ILE A 77 -3.60 -5.87 -2.83
CA ILE A 77 -3.76 -5.27 -1.49
C ILE A 77 -2.60 -5.67 -0.56
N LYS A 78 -2.20 -6.95 -0.55
CA LYS A 78 -1.05 -7.42 0.24
C LYS A 78 0.22 -6.70 -0.16
N GLN A 79 0.48 -6.59 -1.47
CA GLN A 79 1.65 -5.87 -1.98
C GLN A 79 1.62 -4.39 -1.58
N PHE A 80 0.46 -3.74 -1.68
CA PHE A 80 0.28 -2.35 -1.27
C PHE A 80 0.59 -2.12 0.21
N LEU A 81 0.12 -3.01 1.10
CA LEU A 81 0.35 -2.92 2.55
C LEU A 81 1.83 -3.13 2.90
N VAL A 82 2.43 -4.20 2.37
CA VAL A 82 3.84 -4.53 2.61
C VAL A 82 4.75 -3.38 2.14
N LEU A 83 4.52 -2.83 0.95
CA LEU A 83 5.34 -1.73 0.44
C LEU A 83 5.14 -0.43 1.22
N ASN A 84 3.91 -0.06 1.61
CA ASN A 84 3.69 1.20 2.35
C ASN A 84 4.46 1.24 3.68
N ASP A 85 4.51 0.11 4.39
CA ASP A 85 5.22 0.02 5.66
C ASP A 85 6.72 0.27 5.46
N PHE A 86 7.33 -0.30 4.42
CA PHE A 86 8.75 -0.07 4.14
C PHE A 86 9.08 1.39 3.82
N HIS A 87 8.27 2.06 3.00
CA HIS A 87 8.50 3.47 2.66
C HIS A 87 8.39 4.36 3.91
N SER A 88 7.36 4.14 4.73
CA SER A 88 7.15 4.92 5.95
C SER A 88 8.26 4.72 6.98
N VAL A 89 8.73 3.47 7.15
CA VAL A 89 9.88 3.15 8.00
C VAL A 89 11.16 3.79 7.47
N ASN A 90 11.39 3.75 6.15
CA ASN A 90 12.57 4.35 5.54
C ASN A 90 12.61 5.88 5.69
N ASP A 91 11.45 6.54 5.57
CA ASP A 91 11.31 7.97 5.82
C ASP A 91 11.59 8.31 7.29
N ALA A 92 11.09 7.52 8.24
CA ALA A 92 11.34 7.68 9.66
C ALA A 92 12.83 7.49 10.02
N ILE A 93 13.49 6.47 9.44
CA ILE A 93 14.93 6.23 9.60
C ILE A 93 15.73 7.40 9.03
N SER A 94 15.40 7.85 7.82
CA SER A 94 16.10 8.96 7.15
C SER A 94 15.99 10.27 7.95
N SER A 95 14.78 10.57 8.44
CA SER A 95 14.52 11.72 9.30
C SER A 95 15.33 11.65 10.61
N SER A 96 15.29 10.51 11.29
CA SER A 96 16.04 10.28 12.54
C SER A 96 17.54 10.39 12.31
N SER A 97 18.07 9.78 11.25
CA SER A 97 19.48 9.86 10.90
C SER A 97 19.93 11.30 10.64
N SER A 98 19.11 12.09 9.96
CA SER A 98 19.38 13.51 9.71
C SER A 98 19.43 14.30 11.03
N LEU A 99 18.45 14.08 11.91
CA LEU A 99 18.38 14.72 13.23
C LEU A 99 19.60 14.38 14.09
N TYR A 100 19.99 13.11 14.14
CA TYR A 100 21.16 12.69 14.90
C TYR A 100 22.45 13.29 14.36
N ARG A 101 22.60 13.35 13.02
CA ARG A 101 23.76 13.99 12.39
C ARG A 101 23.83 15.48 12.70
N ALA A 102 22.71 16.19 12.64
CA ALA A 102 22.64 17.62 12.99
C ALA A 102 22.99 17.84 14.47
N THR A 103 22.44 17.01 15.35
CA THR A 103 22.74 17.08 16.80
C THR A 103 24.20 16.78 17.10
N GLN A 104 24.79 15.81 16.39
CA GLN A 104 26.21 15.50 16.51
C GLN A 104 27.08 16.69 16.10
N GLN A 105 26.78 17.33 14.96
CA GLN A 105 27.51 18.52 14.51
C GLN A 105 27.43 19.68 15.50
N ASP A 106 26.24 19.93 16.08
CA ASP A 106 26.08 20.95 17.13
C ASP A 106 26.93 20.65 18.37
N ARG A 107 26.97 19.39 18.79
CA ARG A 107 27.81 18.95 19.92
C ARG A 107 29.30 19.09 19.61
N ASP A 108 29.74 18.65 18.44
CA ASP A 108 31.14 18.76 18.02
C ASP A 108 31.57 20.22 17.97
N HIS A 109 30.69 21.11 17.49
CA HIS A 109 30.95 22.54 17.46
C HIS A 109 31.09 23.15 18.87
N LYS A 110 30.18 22.78 19.79
CA LYS A 110 30.27 23.21 21.20
C LYS A 110 31.54 22.72 21.90
N LEU A 111 31.93 21.47 21.65
CA LEU A 111 33.18 20.91 22.18
C LEU A 111 34.42 21.63 21.64
N MET A 112 34.42 21.96 20.34
CA MET A 112 35.51 22.73 19.73
C MET A 112 35.65 24.11 20.37
N ASN A 113 34.53 24.83 20.55
CA ASN A 113 34.53 26.15 21.17
C ASN A 113 35.02 26.10 22.63
N LEU A 114 34.54 25.13 23.41
CA LEU A 114 34.98 24.93 24.80
C LEU A 114 36.48 24.64 24.88
N ARG A 115 37.01 23.82 23.97
CA ARG A 115 38.46 23.55 23.89
C ARG A 115 39.23 24.84 23.65
N ASP A 116 38.77 25.68 22.74
CA ASP A 116 39.43 26.93 22.39
C ASP A 116 39.39 27.94 23.55
N GLU A 117 38.27 28.04 24.26
CA GLU A 117 38.15 28.85 25.49
C GLU A 117 39.12 28.36 26.57
N MET A 118 39.17 27.05 26.84
CA MET A 118 40.09 26.49 27.83
C MET A 118 41.56 26.70 27.46
N ALA A 119 41.89 26.69 26.17
CA ALA A 119 43.26 26.95 25.72
C ALA A 119 43.68 28.41 25.95
N VAL A 120 42.75 29.35 25.78
CA VAL A 120 42.96 30.77 26.10
C VAL A 120 43.17 30.95 27.59
N ASP A 121 42.27 30.41 28.43
CA ASP A 121 42.37 30.51 29.88
C ASP A 121 43.69 29.93 30.41
N LEU A 122 44.13 28.80 29.86
CA LEU A 122 45.39 28.17 30.25
C LEU A 122 46.60 29.04 29.89
N TYR A 123 46.59 29.63 28.69
CA TYR A 123 47.67 30.53 28.25
C TYR A 123 47.76 31.78 29.12
N ASP A 124 46.61 32.38 29.46
CA ASP A 124 46.56 33.55 30.33
C ASP A 124 47.08 33.22 31.75
N LEU A 125 46.72 32.05 32.30
CA LEU A 125 47.24 31.58 33.59
C LEU A 125 48.74 31.31 33.56
N GLU A 126 49.26 30.72 32.49
CA GLU A 126 50.71 30.51 32.31
C GLU A 126 51.45 31.84 32.27
N LEU A 127 50.94 32.82 31.53
CA LEU A 127 51.51 34.17 31.49
C LEU A 127 51.52 34.81 32.88
N GLU A 128 50.41 34.77 33.61
CA GLU A 128 50.33 35.33 34.97
C GLU A 128 51.33 34.64 35.92
N TYR A 129 51.48 33.32 35.83
CA TYR A 129 52.44 32.58 36.65
C TYR A 129 53.90 33.00 36.37
N TYR A 130 54.29 33.11 35.10
CA TYR A 130 55.66 33.50 34.72
C TYR A 130 55.94 34.99 34.95
N THR A 131 54.94 35.86 34.80
CA THR A 131 55.10 37.31 35.01
C THR A 131 54.99 37.72 36.48
N GLY A 132 54.19 37.01 37.30
CA GLY A 132 54.07 37.22 38.74
C GLY A 132 55.20 36.60 39.58
N SER A 133 56.12 35.86 38.95
CA SER A 133 57.32 35.28 39.58
C SER A 133 58.58 36.14 39.37
N ILE A 134 58.43 37.39 38.90
CA ILE A 134 59.46 38.45 38.83
C ILE A 134 59.12 39.52 39.86
#